data_AF-A0A9D4KZB3-F1
#
_entry.id   AF-A0A9D4KZB3-F1
#
_cell.length_a   1.000
_cell.length_b   1.000
_cell.length_c   1.000
_cell.angle_alpha   90.00
_cell.angle_beta   90.00
_cell.angle_gamma   90.00
#
_symmetry.space_group_name_H-M   'P 1'
#
loop_
_entity.id
_entity.type
_entity.pdbx_description
1 polymer ?
#
loop_
_entity_poly.entity_id
_entity_poly.type
_entity_poly.pdbx_seq_one_letter_code
_entity_poly.pdbx_strand_id
1 'polypeptide(L)'
;MITIIIIVIIIIIIIIIIIIIIIIIIIIIIIIIIIIIIIIIIIVVVVVIVVFVYVYVVVIIIVVLLFVVIIICIISIFSIISIIFIIIFIFIFTIISDVFTCVALLCNHKALFVVFRGCLDGRTVSDLCHCLMYVISFARFLGFVRGGLFINETMQCPCCWYVQFE
;
A
#
# COMPACT_ATOMS: atom_id res chain seq x y z
N MET A 1 54.16 10.96 93.87
CA MET A 1 54.83 10.73 92.57
C MET A 1 54.16 9.60 91.78
N ILE A 2 53.99 8.41 92.37
CA ILE A 2 53.34 7.24 91.71
C ILE A 2 51.90 7.53 91.26
N THR A 3 51.10 8.22 92.08
CA THR A 3 49.71 8.59 91.75
C THR A 3 49.60 9.49 90.52
N ILE A 4 50.52 10.44 90.36
CA ILE A 4 50.55 11.37 89.23
C ILE A 4 50.88 10.62 87.93
N ILE A 5 51.82 9.67 87.99
CA ILE A 5 52.20 8.83 86.85
C ILE A 5 51.00 7.98 86.39
N ILE A 6 50.26 7.39 87.32
CA ILE A 6 49.06 6.59 87.01
C ILE A 6 47.99 7.44 86.33
N ILE A 7 47.73 8.66 86.83
CA ILE A 7 46.74 9.58 86.23
C ILE A 7 47.13 9.93 84.79
N VAL A 8 48.40 10.25 84.53
CA VAL A 8 48.89 10.58 83.18
C VAL A 8 48.69 9.39 82.22
N ILE A 9 49.02 8.17 82.66
CA ILE A 9 48.83 6.96 81.84
C ILE A 9 47.35 6.76 81.49
N ILE A 10 46.44 6.92 82.47
CA ILE A 10 45.00 6.78 82.24
C ILE A 10 44.50 7.80 81.22
N ILE A 11 44.94 9.07 81.32
CA ILE A 11 44.57 10.12 80.37
C ILE A 11 45.04 9.78 78.95
N ILE A 12 46.28 9.31 78.80
CA ILE A 12 46.83 8.91 77.49
C ILE A 12 46.00 7.77 76.90
N ILE A 13 45.65 6.76 77.70
CA ILE A 13 44.81 5.63 77.26
C ILE A 13 43.43 6.12 76.79
N ILE A 14 42.79 7.02 77.54
CA ILE A 14 41.49 7.59 77.18
C ILE A 14 41.58 8.35 75.84
N ILE A 15 42.63 9.15 75.65
CA ILE A 15 42.86 9.88 74.40
C ILE A 15 43.02 8.92 73.23
N ILE A 16 43.80 7.85 73.40
CA ILE A 16 43.98 6.82 72.36
C ILE A 16 42.64 6.15 72.01
N ILE A 17 41.83 5.79 73.01
CA ILE A 17 40.51 5.19 72.78
C ILE A 17 39.60 6.13 72.00
N ILE A 18 39.56 7.42 72.37
CA ILE A 18 38.76 8.43 71.66
C ILE A 18 39.21 8.56 70.21
N ILE A 19 40.53 8.60 69.95
CA ILE A 19 41.08 8.67 68.59
C ILE A 19 40.66 7.44 67.77
N ILE A 20 40.75 6.23 68.35
CA ILE A 20 40.33 5.00 67.68
C ILE A 20 38.84 5.04 67.33
N ILE A 21 37.98 5.50 68.25
CA ILE A 21 36.53 5.64 68.01
C ILE A 21 36.26 6.61 66.86
N ILE A 22 36.94 7.77 66.84
CA ILE A 22 36.80 8.75 65.76
C ILE A 22 37.19 8.14 64.41
N ILE A 23 38.31 7.41 64.35
CA ILE A 23 38.77 6.74 63.13
C ILE A 23 37.72 5.72 62.65
N ILE A 24 37.17 4.91 63.56
CA ILE A 24 36.12 3.93 63.22
C ILE A 24 34.87 4.64 62.66
N ILE A 25 34.43 5.73 63.27
CA ILE A 25 33.29 6.52 62.79
C ILE A 25 33.55 7.06 61.38
N ILE A 26 34.74 7.62 61.14
CA ILE A 26 35.13 8.12 59.81
C ILE A 26 35.10 6.99 58.77
N ILE A 27 35.63 5.82 59.09
CA ILE A 27 35.62 4.65 58.19
C ILE A 27 34.17 4.23 57.87
N ILE A 28 33.29 4.18 58.87
CA ILE A 28 31.87 3.84 58.67
C ILE A 28 31.20 4.86 57.74
N ILE A 29 31.45 6.16 57.94
CA ILE A 29 30.90 7.23 57.09
C ILE A 29 31.39 7.06 55.64
N ILE A 30 32.67 6.78 55.43
CA ILE A 30 33.24 6.54 54.09
C ILE A 30 32.57 5.33 53.43
N ILE A 31 32.38 4.23 54.15
CA ILE A 31 31.70 3.03 53.64
C ILE A 31 30.26 3.37 53.22
N ILE A 32 29.51 4.10 54.05
CA ILE A 32 28.14 4.52 53.74
C ILE A 32 28.11 5.39 52.47
N ILE A 33 29.03 6.35 52.34
CA ILE A 33 29.13 7.21 51.14
C ILE A 33 29.41 6.37 49.89
N ILE A 34 30.34 5.40 49.96
CA ILE A 34 30.64 4.51 48.83
C ILE A 34 29.41 3.70 48.43
N ILE A 35 28.66 3.14 49.39
CA ILE A 35 27.42 2.40 49.12
C ILE A 35 26.39 3.29 48.42
N ILE A 36 26.20 4.53 48.89
CA ILE A 36 25.27 5.49 48.28
C ILE A 36 25.70 5.79 46.83
N ILE A 37 26.98 6.02 46.57
CA ILE A 37 27.51 6.27 45.22
C ILE A 37 27.22 5.07 44.30
N ILE A 38 27.48 3.84 44.77
CA ILE A 38 27.20 2.62 44.00
C ILE A 38 25.71 2.51 43.67
N ILE A 39 24.82 2.77 44.64
CA ILE A 39 23.36 2.74 44.43
C ILE A 39 22.95 3.77 43.36
N ILE A 40 23.48 5.00 43.44
CA ILE A 40 23.20 6.05 42.45
C ILE A 40 23.65 5.60 41.05
N ILE A 41 24.85 5.05 40.91
CA ILE A 41 25.36 4.54 39.63
C ILE A 41 24.44 3.45 39.08
N ILE A 42 24.02 2.48 39.91
CA ILE A 42 23.10 1.41 39.50
C ILE A 42 21.78 2.00 38.99
N ILE A 43 21.19 2.96 39.71
CA ILE A 43 19.93 3.61 39.30
C ILE A 43 20.11 4.30 37.95
N VAL A 44 21.20 5.06 37.75
CA VAL A 44 21.48 5.73 36.47
C VAL A 44 21.61 4.72 35.34
N VAL A 45 22.35 3.63 35.54
CA VAL A 45 22.52 2.56 34.54
C VAL A 45 21.16 1.93 34.19
N VAL A 46 20.32 1.61 35.18
CA VAL A 46 18.99 1.06 34.94
C VAL A 46 18.11 2.03 34.16
N VAL A 47 18.12 3.31 34.51
CA VAL A 47 17.36 4.34 33.77
C VAL A 47 17.84 4.44 32.33
N VAL A 48 19.15 4.44 32.07
CA VAL A 48 19.70 4.48 30.71
C VAL A 48 19.28 3.25 29.90
N ILE A 49 19.32 2.06 30.50
CA ILE A 49 18.88 0.82 29.83
C ILE A 49 17.38 0.89 29.51
N VAL A 50 16.53 1.31 30.44
CA VAL A 50 15.08 1.43 30.23
C VAL A 50 14.77 2.42 29.12
N VAL A 51 15.43 3.58 29.10
CA VAL A 51 15.27 4.58 28.04
C VAL A 51 15.70 4.02 26.69
N PHE A 52 16.85 3.33 26.62
CA PHE A 52 17.34 2.73 25.38
C PHE A 52 16.38 1.65 24.84
N VAL A 53 15.88 0.77 25.72
CA VAL A 53 14.90 -0.26 25.34
C VAL A 53 13.61 0.39 24.86
N TYR A 54 13.11 1.43 25.54
CA TYR A 54 11.90 2.14 25.11
C TYR A 54 12.06 2.76 23.73
N VAL A 55 13.16 3.47 23.49
CA VAL A 55 13.45 4.07 22.18
C VAL A 55 13.52 3.00 21.08
N TYR A 56 14.18 1.87 21.35
CA TYR A 56 14.29 0.77 20.38
C TYR A 56 12.92 0.15 20.06
N VAL A 57 12.09 -0.10 21.07
CA VAL A 57 10.72 -0.62 20.90
C VAL A 57 9.88 0.36 20.08
N VAL A 58 9.96 1.66 20.34
CA VAL A 58 9.24 2.69 19.57
C VAL A 58 9.68 2.69 18.10
N VAL A 59 10.99 2.60 17.83
CA VAL A 59 11.52 2.53 16.45
C VAL A 59 11.01 1.27 15.74
N ILE A 60 11.02 0.10 16.40
CA ILE A 60 10.48 -1.14 15.82
C ILE A 60 8.99 -0.97 15.46
N ILE A 61 8.18 -0.41 16.36
CA ILE A 61 6.75 -0.20 16.11
C ILE A 61 6.54 0.69 14.89
N ILE A 62 7.30 1.78 14.76
CA ILE A 62 7.23 2.68 13.60
C ILE A 62 7.59 1.95 12.31
N VAL A 63 8.68 1.16 12.32
CA VAL A 63 9.11 0.39 11.14
C VAL A 63 8.06 -0.66 10.74
N VAL A 64 7.48 -1.38 11.71
CA VAL A 64 6.41 -2.36 11.47
C VAL A 64 5.17 -1.67 10.91
N LEU A 65 4.75 -0.53 11.47
CA LEU A 65 3.61 0.24 10.95
C LEU A 65 3.86 0.71 9.50
N LEU A 66 5.05 1.23 9.21
CA LEU A 66 5.43 1.62 7.84
C LEU A 66 5.38 0.43 6.88
N PHE A 67 5.89 -0.72 7.30
CA PHE A 67 5.86 -1.94 6.49
C PHE A 67 4.42 -2.42 6.20
N VAL A 68 3.55 -2.39 7.21
CA VAL A 68 2.12 -2.72 7.06
C VAL A 68 1.44 -1.77 6.08
N VAL A 69 1.70 -0.46 6.18
CA VAL A 69 1.14 0.54 5.25
C VAL A 69 1.61 0.27 3.81
N ILE A 70 2.89 -0.03 3.61
CA ILE A 70 3.43 -0.37 2.29
C ILE A 70 2.73 -1.60 1.71
N ILE A 71 2.54 -2.66 2.50
CA ILE A 71 1.84 -3.88 2.06
C ILE A 71 0.40 -3.56 1.65
N ILE A 72 -0.34 -2.80 2.46
CA ILE A 72 -1.72 -2.42 2.17
C ILE A 72 -1.79 -1.62 0.85
N CYS A 73 -0.84 -0.70 0.63
CA CYS A 73 -0.75 0.05 -0.62
C CYS A 73 -0.51 -0.87 -1.83
N ILE A 74 0.41 -1.84 -1.72
CA ILE A 74 0.70 -2.80 -2.81
C ILE A 74 -0.53 -3.64 -3.13
N ILE A 75 -1.23 -4.17 -2.12
CA ILE A 75 -2.47 -4.95 -2.30
C ILE A 75 -3.53 -4.10 -2.99
N SER A 76 -3.69 -2.84 -2.58
CA SER A 76 -4.64 -1.90 -3.19
C SER A 76 -4.32 -1.65 -4.67
N ILE A 77 -3.05 -1.40 -5.01
CA ILE A 77 -2.61 -1.21 -6.39
C ILE A 77 -2.88 -2.47 -7.23
N PHE A 78 -2.58 -3.66 -6.71
CA PHE A 78 -2.83 -4.91 -7.41
C PHE A 78 -4.33 -5.16 -7.65
N SER A 79 -5.17 -4.81 -6.67
CA SER A 79 -6.63 -4.86 -6.81
C SER A 79 -7.13 -3.94 -7.93
N ILE A 80 -6.64 -2.69 -7.98
CA ILE A 80 -6.99 -1.73 -9.04
C ILE A 80 -6.58 -2.25 -10.42
N ILE A 81 -5.35 -2.77 -10.56
CA ILE A 81 -4.86 -3.36 -11.82
C ILE A 81 -5.76 -4.53 -12.26
N SER A 82 -6.16 -5.38 -11.32
CA SER A 82 -7.03 -6.53 -11.60
C SER A 82 -8.42 -6.09 -12.11
N ILE A 83 -9.01 -5.05 -11.49
CA ILE A 83 -10.29 -4.48 -11.94
C ILE A 83 -10.18 -3.92 -13.35
N ILE A 84 -9.11 -3.17 -13.64
CA ILE A 84 -8.85 -2.62 -14.98
C ILE A 84 -8.75 -3.75 -16.03
N PHE A 85 -8.03 -4.82 -15.70
CA PHE A 85 -7.89 -5.97 -16.59
C PHE A 85 -9.23 -6.65 -16.89
N ILE A 86 -10.08 -6.84 -15.89
CA ILE A 86 -11.43 -7.42 -16.06
C ILE A 86 -12.28 -6.54 -17.00
N ILE A 87 -12.25 -5.21 -16.82
CA ILE A 87 -13.01 -4.29 -17.69
C ILE A 87 -12.54 -4.40 -19.14
N ILE A 88 -11.22 -4.41 -19.38
CA ILE A 88 -10.64 -4.56 -20.73
C ILE A 88 -11.02 -5.92 -21.33
N PHE A 89 -10.98 -6.99 -20.55
CA PHE A 89 -11.33 -8.33 -21.01
C PHE A 89 -12.80 -8.43 -21.42
N ILE A 90 -13.73 -7.94 -20.59
CA ILE A 90 -15.16 -7.89 -20.91
C ILE A 90 -15.37 -7.10 -22.20
N PHE A 91 -14.71 -5.96 -22.33
CA PHE A 91 -14.82 -5.11 -23.52
C PHE A 91 -14.37 -5.83 -24.81
N ILE A 92 -13.20 -6.48 -24.78
CA ILE A 92 -12.69 -7.25 -25.93
C ILE A 92 -13.65 -8.40 -26.27
N PHE A 93 -14.14 -9.11 -25.27
CA PHE A 93 -15.05 -10.23 -25.47
C PHE A 93 -16.38 -9.79 -26.11
N THR A 94 -16.95 -8.67 -25.66
CA THR A 94 -18.16 -8.09 -26.25
C THR A 94 -17.94 -7.77 -27.74
N ILE A 95 -16.84 -7.09 -28.09
CA ILE A 95 -16.52 -6.78 -29.50
C ILE A 95 -16.40 -8.06 -30.33
N ILE A 96 -15.68 -9.06 -29.83
CA ILE A 96 -15.49 -10.33 -30.54
C ILE A 96 -16.85 -11.02 -30.76
N SER A 97 -17.71 -11.07 -29.73
CA SER A 97 -19.05 -11.64 -29.82
C SER A 97 -19.93 -10.91 -30.84
N ASP A 98 -19.91 -9.57 -30.84
CA ASP A 98 -20.66 -8.74 -31.78
C ASP A 98 -20.19 -8.95 -33.23
N VAL A 99 -18.87 -9.08 -33.43
CA VAL A 99 -18.30 -9.42 -34.74
C VAL A 99 -18.70 -10.83 -35.18
N PHE A 100 -18.63 -11.82 -34.29
CA PHE A 100 -19.02 -13.19 -34.62
C PHE A 100 -20.51 -13.31 -34.96
N THR A 101 -21.38 -12.64 -34.22
CA THR A 101 -22.83 -12.63 -34.50
C THR A 101 -23.12 -11.94 -35.84
N CYS A 102 -22.46 -10.83 -36.14
CA CYS A 102 -22.54 -10.16 -37.44
C CYS A 102 -22.09 -11.08 -38.58
N VAL A 103 -20.95 -11.77 -38.44
CA VAL A 103 -20.43 -12.71 -39.47
C VAL A 103 -21.34 -13.94 -39.62
N ALA A 104 -21.89 -14.46 -38.52
CA ALA A 104 -22.80 -15.60 -38.54
C ALA A 104 -24.11 -15.27 -39.28
N LEU A 105 -24.69 -14.09 -39.06
CA LEU A 105 -25.84 -13.58 -39.81
C LEU A 105 -25.51 -13.46 -41.31
N LEU A 106 -24.33 -12.94 -41.63
CA LEU A 106 -23.83 -12.84 -43.02
C LEU A 106 -23.72 -14.23 -43.70
N CYS A 107 -23.21 -15.23 -42.98
CA CYS A 107 -23.07 -16.60 -43.46
C CYS A 107 -24.41 -17.32 -43.65
N ASN A 108 -25.38 -17.12 -42.75
CA ASN A 108 -26.73 -17.70 -42.91
C ASN A 108 -27.46 -17.13 -44.13
N HIS A 109 -27.22 -15.87 -44.49
CA HIS A 109 -27.77 -15.29 -45.71
C HIS A 109 -26.96 -15.61 -46.98
N LYS A 110 -25.77 -16.20 -46.88
CA LYS A 110 -24.97 -16.63 -48.04
C LYS A 110 -25.71 -17.68 -48.90
N ALA A 111 -26.51 -18.55 -48.29
CA ALA A 111 -27.35 -19.50 -49.02
C ALA A 111 -28.44 -18.78 -49.84
N LEU A 112 -28.99 -17.67 -49.34
CA LEU A 112 -29.93 -16.80 -50.08
C LEU A 112 -29.22 -16.08 -51.24
N PHE A 113 -28.00 -15.58 -51.05
CA PHE A 113 -27.21 -14.95 -52.13
C PHE A 113 -26.79 -15.92 -53.25
N VAL A 114 -26.54 -17.20 -52.94
CA VAL A 114 -26.14 -18.20 -53.94
C VAL A 114 -27.36 -18.81 -54.66
N VAL A 115 -28.52 -18.89 -54.00
CA VAL A 115 -29.78 -19.35 -54.62
C VAL A 115 -30.43 -18.25 -55.46
N PHE A 116 -30.29 -16.96 -55.09
CA PHE A 116 -30.77 -15.82 -55.87
C PHE A 116 -29.66 -15.21 -56.73
N ARG A 117 -29.16 -15.93 -57.74
CA ARG A 117 -28.46 -15.34 -58.89
C ARG A 117 -29.40 -14.52 -59.81
N GLY A 118 -30.48 -13.95 -59.26
CA GLY A 118 -31.55 -13.31 -60.05
C GLY A 118 -32.27 -12.14 -59.38
N CYS A 119 -32.55 -12.16 -58.07
CA CYS A 119 -33.21 -11.05 -57.36
C CYS A 119 -32.89 -11.14 -55.86
N LEU A 120 -31.99 -10.30 -55.34
CA LEU A 120 -31.88 -10.13 -53.89
C LEU A 120 -32.94 -9.12 -53.45
N ASP A 121 -33.84 -9.54 -52.57
CA ASP A 121 -34.79 -8.62 -51.92
C ASP A 121 -34.01 -7.58 -51.10
N GLY A 122 -34.23 -6.30 -51.40
CA GLY A 122 -33.54 -5.16 -50.78
C GLY A 122 -33.63 -5.13 -49.26
N ARG A 123 -34.57 -5.86 -48.64
CA ARG A 123 -34.68 -6.03 -47.19
C ARG A 123 -33.49 -6.77 -46.58
N THR A 124 -33.02 -7.86 -47.20
CA THR A 124 -31.90 -8.66 -46.66
C THR A 124 -30.55 -7.95 -46.79
N VAL A 125 -30.37 -7.13 -47.84
CA VAL A 125 -29.19 -6.27 -48.02
C VAL A 125 -29.23 -5.07 -47.05
N SER A 126 -30.42 -4.54 -46.78
CA SER A 126 -30.64 -3.46 -45.82
C SER A 126 -30.30 -3.88 -44.39
N ASP A 127 -30.74 -5.07 -43.95
CA ASP A 127 -30.38 -5.62 -42.62
C ASP A 127 -28.86 -5.82 -42.48
N LEU A 128 -28.18 -6.16 -43.57
CA LEU A 128 -26.72 -6.29 -43.62
C LEU A 128 -25.99 -4.94 -43.55
N CYS A 129 -26.39 -3.90 -44.33
CA CYS A 129 -25.82 -2.54 -44.18
C CYS A 129 -26.14 -2.01 -42.78
N HIS A 130 -27.30 -2.29 -42.20
CA HIS A 130 -27.67 -1.87 -40.85
C HIS A 130 -26.79 -2.53 -39.78
N CYS A 131 -26.55 -3.83 -39.86
CA CYS A 131 -25.66 -4.53 -38.94
C CYS A 131 -24.22 -3.99 -39.04
N LEU A 132 -23.71 -3.81 -40.27
CA LEU A 132 -22.36 -3.28 -40.52
C LEU A 132 -22.23 -1.82 -40.08
N MET A 133 -23.25 -0.98 -40.33
CA MET A 133 -23.32 0.41 -39.86
C MET A 133 -23.40 0.50 -38.34
N TYR A 134 -24.09 -0.44 -37.67
CA TYR A 134 -24.15 -0.48 -36.21
C TYR A 134 -22.77 -0.81 -35.63
N VAL A 135 -22.06 -1.80 -36.19
CA VAL A 135 -20.68 -2.16 -35.80
C VAL A 135 -19.72 -0.98 -36.02
N ILE A 136 -19.81 -0.30 -37.16
CA ILE A 136 -18.96 0.88 -37.48
C ILE A 136 -19.31 2.09 -36.60
N SER A 137 -20.59 2.33 -36.33
CA SER A 137 -21.05 3.44 -35.49
C SER A 137 -20.69 3.22 -34.02
N PHE A 138 -20.80 1.98 -33.52
CA PHE A 138 -20.38 1.62 -32.18
C PHE A 138 -18.86 1.71 -32.01
N ALA A 139 -18.09 1.26 -33.02
CA ALA A 139 -16.64 1.45 -33.06
C ALA A 139 -16.23 2.95 -33.10
N ARG A 140 -17.00 3.81 -33.80
CA ARG A 140 -16.79 5.27 -33.82
C ARG A 140 -17.17 5.95 -32.51
N PHE A 141 -18.27 5.54 -31.86
CA PHE A 141 -18.68 6.11 -30.57
C PHE A 141 -17.62 5.91 -29.47
N LEU A 142 -16.89 4.79 -29.52
CA LEU A 142 -15.78 4.51 -28.61
C LEU A 142 -14.47 5.23 -28.97
N GLY A 143 -14.25 5.56 -30.25
CA GLY A 143 -13.20 6.49 -30.68
C GLY A 143 -13.45 7.94 -30.24
N PHE A 144 -14.71 8.32 -30.02
CA PHE A 144 -15.11 9.69 -29.67
C PHE A 144 -14.87 10.08 -28.20
N VAL A 145 -14.56 9.14 -27.30
CA VAL A 145 -14.08 9.50 -25.95
C VAL A 145 -12.64 10.06 -25.99
N ARG A 146 -11.97 10.04 -27.15
CA ARG A 146 -10.64 10.63 -27.34
C ARG A 146 -10.52 11.64 -28.48
N GLY A 147 -11.61 12.01 -29.14
CA GLY A 147 -11.56 12.92 -30.28
C GLY A 147 -12.93 13.42 -30.66
N GLY A 148 -13.46 14.36 -29.89
CA GLY A 148 -14.55 15.20 -30.37
C GLY A 148 -14.11 15.97 -31.62
N LEU A 149 -15.06 16.15 -32.53
CA LEU A 149 -14.98 16.83 -33.83
C LEU A 149 -14.39 16.01 -34.98
N PHE A 150 -15.07 16.11 -36.13
CA PHE A 150 -14.81 15.43 -37.41
C PHE A 150 -15.21 13.95 -37.35
N ILE A 151 -16.41 13.56 -37.76
CA ILE A 151 -16.85 13.49 -39.15
C ILE A 151 -18.38 13.44 -39.13
N ASN A 152 -19.04 14.55 -39.44
CA ASN A 152 -20.50 14.63 -39.55
C ASN A 152 -21.01 14.46 -40.99
N GLU A 153 -20.18 14.09 -41.99
CA GLU A 153 -20.64 14.25 -43.38
C GLU A 153 -20.28 13.16 -44.41
N THR A 154 -19.57 12.07 -44.09
CA THR A 154 -19.06 11.19 -45.18
C THR A 154 -19.22 9.69 -45.00
N MET A 155 -20.28 9.21 -44.37
CA MET A 155 -20.68 7.80 -44.50
C MET A 155 -22.20 7.66 -44.71
N GLN A 156 -22.67 8.17 -45.84
CA GLN A 156 -23.88 7.61 -46.45
C GLN A 156 -23.51 6.22 -47.02
N CYS A 157 -24.11 5.14 -46.48
CA CYS A 157 -24.05 3.78 -47.05
C CYS A 157 -24.51 3.90 -48.52
N PRO A 158 -23.64 3.69 -49.53
CA PRO A 158 -24.05 3.77 -50.94
C PRO A 158 -25.06 2.66 -51.33
N CYS A 159 -25.31 1.70 -50.44
CA CYS A 159 -26.28 0.63 -50.64
C CYS A 159 -27.74 1.02 -50.34
N CYS A 160 -28.01 2.20 -49.75
CA CYS A 160 -29.38 2.67 -49.48
C CYS A 160 -29.97 3.54 -50.61
N TRP A 161 -29.21 3.82 -51.67
CA TRP A 161 -29.65 4.69 -52.76
C TRP A 161 -30.54 4.02 -53.82
N TYR A 162 -30.83 2.72 -53.69
CA TYR A 162 -31.60 1.98 -54.69
C TYR A 162 -33.05 1.67 -54.29
N VAL A 163 -33.61 2.29 -53.24
CA VAL A 163 -35.01 2.02 -52.82
C VAL A 163 -35.87 3.28 -52.77
N GLN A 164 -35.67 4.23 -53.69
CA GLN A 164 -36.54 5.41 -53.79
C GLN A 164 -37.04 5.76 -55.19
N PHE A 165 -36.95 4.85 -56.17
CA PHE A 165 -37.66 5.05 -57.43
C PHE A 165 -38.38 3.75 -57.84
N GLU A 166 -39.69 3.80 -57.62
CA GLU A 166 -40.78 2.99 -58.21
C GLU A 166 -40.88 1.49 -57.86
#